data_AF-A0A3M1GSJ6-F1
#
_entry.id   AF-A0A3M1GSJ6-F1
#
_cell.length_a   1.000
_cell.length_b   1.000
_cell.length_c   1.000
_cell.angle_alpha   90.00
_cell.angle_beta   90.00
_cell.angle_gamma   90.00
#
_symmetry.space_group_name_H-M   'P 1'
#
loop_
_entity.id
_entity.type
_entity.pdbx_description
1 polymer ?
#
loop_
_entity_poly.entity_id
_entity_poly.type
_entity_poly.pdbx_seq_one_letter_code
_entity_poly.pdbx_strand_id
1 'polypeptide(L)' 'MFTIAISNQKGGVGKTTTAIGIAGALVEAGRRVLAIDLDPQANLTLGLG' A
#
# COMPACT_ATOMS: atom_id res chain seq x y z
N MET A 1 -3.42 -7.53 15.94
CA MET A 1 -3.54 -6.80 14.65
C MET A 1 -2.16 -6.29 14.30
N PHE A 2 -1.72 -6.45 13.05
CA PHE A 2 -0.36 -6.09 12.60
C PHE A 2 -0.46 -4.93 11.60
N THR A 3 0.42 -3.92 11.72
CA THR A 3 0.40 -2.71 10.90
C THR A 3 1.75 -2.55 10.20
N ILE A 4 1.72 -2.32 8.89
CA ILE A 4 2.89 -2.08 8.05
C ILE A 4 2.77 -0.69 7.44
N ALA A 5 3.81 0.13 7.55
CA ALA A 5 3.88 1.45 6.94
C ALA A 5 5.07 1.51 5.98
N ILE A 6 4.81 1.85 4.71
CA ILE A 6 5.85 2.05 3.70
C ILE A 6 6.10 3.56 3.57
N SER A 7 7.20 4.04 4.16
CA SER A 7 7.53 5.46 4.21
C SER A 7 8.93 5.75 3.65
N ASN A 8 9.04 6.87 2.94
CA ASN A 8 10.29 7.42 2.42
C ASN A 8 10.03 8.88 2.00
N GLN A 9 10.94 9.77 2.38
CA GLN A 9 10.85 11.21 2.08
C GLN A 9 10.99 11.53 0.59
N LYS A 10 11.67 10.66 -0.18
CA LYS A 10 11.84 10.85 -1.61
C LYS A 10 10.60 10.35 -2.37
N GLY A 11 10.07 11.18 -3.26
CA GLY A 11 9.04 10.80 -4.24
C GLY A 11 9.60 9.88 -5.34
N GLY A 12 8.76 9.04 -5.94
CA GLY A 12 9.15 8.18 -7.06
C GLY A 12 10.00 6.95 -6.71
N VAL A 13 10.12 6.59 -5.43
CA VAL A 13 10.91 5.42 -4.95
C VAL A 13 10.10 4.13 -4.83
N GLY A 14 8.89 4.08 -5.37
CA GLY A 14 8.06 2.87 -5.40
C GLY A 14 7.25 2.58 -4.13
N LYS A 15 7.08 3.54 -3.19
CA LYS A 15 6.30 3.33 -1.94
C LYS A 15 4.91 2.73 -2.19
N THR A 16 4.13 3.36 -3.07
CA THR A 16 2.77 2.95 -3.40
C THR A 16 2.76 1.59 -4.09
N THR A 17 3.66 1.38 -5.05
CA THR A 17 3.81 0.10 -5.77
C THR A 17 4.11 -1.05 -4.79
N THR A 18 5.02 -0.82 -3.85
CA THR A 18 5.34 -1.79 -2.80
C THR A 18 4.16 -2.04 -1.86
N ALA A 19 3.43 -0.99 -1.47
CA ALA A 19 2.24 -1.14 -0.63
C ALA A 19 1.15 -1.99 -1.31
N ILE A 20 0.88 -1.74 -2.60
CA ILE A 20 -0.06 -2.53 -3.42
C ILE A 20 0.40 -3.99 -3.51
N GLY A 21 1.67 -4.21 -3.84
CA GLY A 21 2.23 -5.56 -3.98
C GLY A 21 2.15 -6.39 -2.69
N ILE A 22 2.51 -5.78 -1.55
CA ILE A 22 2.40 -6.44 -0.23
C ILE A 22 0.94 -6.71 0.12
N ALA A 23 0.04 -5.75 -0.12
CA ALA A 23 -1.39 -5.94 0.14
C ALA A 23 -1.96 -7.10 -0.69
N GLY A 24 -1.64 -7.15 -1.99
CA GLY A 24 -2.05 -8.23 -2.89
C GLY A 24 -1.55 -9.60 -2.42
N ALA A 25 -0.25 -9.71 -2.12
CA ALA A 25 0.35 -10.95 -1.63
C ALA A 25 -0.27 -11.43 -0.30
N LEU A 26 -0.61 -10.51 0.61
CA LEU A 26 -1.27 -10.85 1.87
C LEU A 26 -2.71 -11.33 1.65
N VAL A 27 -3.45 -10.72 0.72
CA VAL A 27 -4.78 -11.18 0.32
C VAL A 27 -4.71 -12.58 -0.29
N GLU A 28 -3.78 -12.83 -1.20
CA GLU A 28 -3.53 -14.16 -1.80
C GLU A 28 -3.20 -15.21 -0.73
N ALA A 29 -2.49 -14.81 0.34
CA ALA A 29 -2.21 -15.66 1.49
C ALA A 29 -3.40 -15.82 2.47
N GLY A 30 -4.61 -15.42 2.08
CA GLY A 30 -5.84 -15.57 2.86
C GLY A 30 -5.97 -14.60 4.04
N ARG A 31 -5.21 -13.49 4.05
CA ARG A 31 -5.32 -12.47 5.10
C ARG A 31 -6.37 -11.42 4.76
N ARG A 32 -7.08 -10.95 5.80
CA ARG A 32 -7.88 -9.72 5.69
C ARG A 32 -6.93 -8.53 5.75
N VAL A 33 -6.96 -7.70 4.71
CA VAL A 33 -6.08 -6.54 4.54
C VAL A 33 -6.92 -5.27 4.43
N LEU A 34 -6.47 -4.22 5.11
CA LEU A 34 -6.97 -2.86 4.95
C LEU A 34 -5.81 -2.00 4.44
N ALA A 35 -5.96 -1.42 3.25
CA ALA A 35 -5.06 -0.41 2.73
C ALA A 35 -5.54 0.98 3.16
N ILE A 36 -4.62 1.83 3.62
CA ILE A 36 -4.91 3.20 4.02
C ILE A 36 -4.04 4.12 3.18
N ASP A 37 -4.67 5.02 2.40
CA ASP A 37 -3.96 6.06 1.67
C ASP A 37 -3.95 7.35 2.50
N LEU A 38 -2.76 7.90 2.71
CA LEU A 38 -2.53 9.17 3.41
C LEU A 38 -1.80 10.18 2.53
N ASP A 39 -1.58 9.85 1.25
CA ASP A 39 -0.97 10.74 0.26
C ASP A 39 -2.06 11.56 -0.42
N PRO A 40 -1.99 12.91 -0.42
CA PRO A 40 -2.94 13.76 -1.15
C PRO A 40 -3.06 13.44 -2.65
N GLN A 41 -2.05 12.79 -3.26
CA GLN A 41 -2.11 12.36 -4.65
C GLN A 41 -2.96 11.11 -4.89
N ALA A 42 -3.41 10.44 -3.82
CA ALA A 42 -4.31 9.29 -3.88
C ALA A 42 -3.82 8.13 -4.77
N ASN A 43 -2.50 7.98 -4.96
CA ASN A 43 -1.94 6.98 -5.87
C ASN A 43 -2.27 5.54 -5.42
N LEU A 44 -2.41 5.29 -4.12
CA LEU A 44 -2.77 3.97 -3.61
C LEU A 44 -4.25 3.69 -3.89
N THR A 45 -5.12 4.68 -3.66
CA THR A 45 -6.54 4.58 -4.02
C THR A 45 -6.72 4.31 -5.51
N LEU A 46 -6.14 5.13 -6.38
CA LEU A 46 -6.23 4.96 -7.84
C LEU A 46 -5.68 3.62 -8.34
N GLY A 47 -4.64 3.10 -7.69
CA GLY A 47 -4.03 1.81 -8.06
C GLY A 47 -4.84 0.58 -7.63
N LEU A 48 -5.79 0.73 -6.70
CA LEU A 48 -6.62 -0.37 -6.19
C LEU A 48 -8.09 -0.30 -6.67
N GLY A 49 -8.56 0.86 -7.14
CA GLY A 49 -9.93 1.07 -7.61
C GLY A 49 -10.48 2.42 -7.18
#